data_AF-A0AAW9QQF6-F1
#
_entry.id   AF-A0AAW9QQF6-F1
#
_cell.length_a   1.000
_cell.length_b   1.000
_cell.length_c   1.000
_cell.angle_alpha   90.00
_cell.angle_beta   90.00
_cell.angle_gamma   90.00
#
_symmetry.space_group_name_H-M   'P 1'
#
loop_
_entity.id
_entity.type
_entity.pdbx_description
1 polymer ?
#
loop_
_entity_poly.entity_id
_entity_poly.type
_entity_poly.pdbx_seq_one_letter_code
_entity_poly.pdbx_strand_id
1 'polypeptide(L)'
;MRKTLSLGIFIGILGLSMSVHANPGPIAQSPASATTFESYRQECIRRSRGQGLAPDVANDLCNCTLKKFQARYTLAQFRALVQKSKTDKTAANSLASVGEACFDEVLYEN
;
A
#
# COMPACT_ATOMS: atom_id res chain seq x y z
N MET A 1 43.87 24.80 48.36
CA MET A 1 42.97 25.45 49.33
C MET A 1 41.98 26.35 48.57
N ARG A 2 40.69 26.26 48.93
CA ARG A 2 39.56 27.23 48.80
C ARG A 2 39.23 27.81 47.39
N LYS A 3 38.11 27.44 46.71
CA LYS A 3 36.65 27.77 46.86
C LYS A 3 36.25 29.23 46.54
N THR A 4 35.48 29.41 45.45
CA THR A 4 34.35 30.35 45.19
C THR A 4 33.82 30.00 43.78
N LEU A 5 32.69 29.32 43.53
CA LEU A 5 31.26 29.53 43.78
C LEU A 5 30.61 30.71 43.02
N SER A 6 29.62 30.36 42.16
CA SER A 6 28.49 31.15 41.65
C SER A 6 28.80 32.18 40.55
N LEU A 7 27.98 32.45 39.52
CA LEU A 7 26.62 32.06 39.12
C LEU A 7 26.46 32.64 37.69
N GLY A 8 25.92 31.89 36.73
CA GLY A 8 25.76 32.42 35.35
C GLY A 8 24.97 31.48 34.47
N ILE A 9 23.65 31.50 34.65
CA ILE A 9 22.66 30.80 33.85
C ILE A 9 22.61 31.42 32.44
N PHE A 10 22.93 30.65 31.41
CA PHE A 10 22.43 30.89 30.04
C PHE A 10 21.58 29.68 29.64
N ILE A 11 20.27 29.82 29.86
CA ILE A 11 19.24 28.95 29.29
C ILE A 11 18.88 29.51 27.90
N GLY A 12 18.74 28.61 26.93
CA GLY A 12 18.32 28.87 25.55
C GLY A 12 19.52 28.65 24.62
N ILE A 13 19.69 27.49 23.99
CA ILE A 13 18.78 26.92 23.00
C ILE A 13 18.90 25.39 23.06
N LEU A 14 17.84 24.70 23.44
CA LEU A 14 17.64 23.29 23.10
C LEU A 14 16.50 23.28 22.08
N GLY A 15 16.88 23.29 20.81
CA GLY A 15 15.97 23.07 19.71
C GLY A 15 15.30 21.71 19.90
N LEU A 16 14.07 21.71 20.39
CA LEU A 16 13.17 20.58 20.31
C LEU A 16 12.82 20.38 18.84
N SER A 17 13.73 19.75 18.11
CA SER A 17 13.40 19.09 16.85
C SER A 17 12.47 17.93 17.21
N MET A 18 11.16 18.20 17.13
CA MET A 18 10.15 17.15 17.14
C MET A 18 10.36 16.35 15.86
N SER A 19 11.22 15.33 15.92
CA SER A 19 11.31 14.32 14.88
C SER A 19 9.94 13.67 14.79
N VAL A 20 9.14 14.07 13.79
CA VAL A 20 8.01 13.28 13.32
C VAL A 20 8.60 11.95 12.90
N HIS A 21 8.56 10.97 13.80
CA HIS A 21 8.78 9.58 13.46
C HIS A 21 7.52 9.13 12.74
N ALA A 22 7.41 9.49 11.46
CA ALA A 22 6.56 8.75 10.54
C ALA A 22 7.16 7.35 10.51
N ASN A 23 6.70 6.46 11.40
CA ASN A 23 6.98 5.04 11.34
C ASN A 23 6.57 4.61 9.93
N PRO A 24 7.52 4.31 9.02
CA PRO A 24 7.18 3.53 7.87
C PRO A 24 7.04 2.13 8.47
N GLY A 25 5.83 1.82 8.99
CA GLY A 25 5.46 0.43 9.20
C GLY A 25 5.90 -0.32 7.95
N PRO A 26 6.55 -1.48 8.08
CA PRO A 26 7.15 -2.15 6.94
C PRO A 26 6.04 -2.26 5.89
N ILE A 27 6.17 -1.51 4.79
CA ILE A 27 5.41 -1.79 3.59
C ILE A 27 5.85 -3.21 3.30
N ALA A 28 5.01 -4.16 3.69
CA ALA A 28 5.28 -5.57 3.50
C ALA A 28 5.46 -5.72 2.00
N GLN A 29 6.72 -5.69 1.59
CA GLN A 29 7.17 -6.03 0.27
C GLN A 29 6.69 -7.46 0.08
N SER A 30 5.54 -7.63 -0.56
CA SER A 30 4.99 -8.97 -0.77
C SER A 30 5.88 -9.64 -1.80
N PRO A 31 6.67 -10.68 -1.43
CA PRO A 31 7.56 -11.35 -2.35
C PRO A 31 6.78 -12.52 -2.95
N ALA A 32 5.76 -12.20 -3.74
CA ALA A 32 5.17 -13.18 -4.63
C ALA A 32 4.67 -12.42 -5.84
N SER A 33 5.49 -12.38 -6.88
CA SER A 33 4.99 -12.20 -8.23
C SER A 33 3.79 -13.13 -8.41
N ALA A 34 2.57 -12.59 -8.50
CA ALA A 34 1.39 -13.42 -8.71
C ALA A 34 1.66 -14.36 -9.89
N THR A 35 1.70 -15.66 -9.64
CA THR A 35 2.00 -16.69 -10.64
C THR A 35 0.74 -17.13 -11.37
N THR A 36 -0.42 -16.84 -10.77
CA THR A 36 -1.76 -17.18 -11.24
C THR A 36 -2.72 -16.03 -10.96
N PHE A 37 -3.87 -16.05 -11.62
CA PHE A 37 -4.99 -15.16 -11.28
C PHE A 37 -5.44 -15.35 -9.82
N GLU A 38 -5.51 -16.59 -9.33
CA GLU A 38 -5.95 -16.85 -7.95
C GLU A 38 -4.95 -16.32 -6.92
N SER A 39 -3.65 -16.50 -7.12
CA SER A 39 -2.64 -15.95 -6.18
C SER A 39 -2.67 -14.42 -6.15
N TYR A 40 -2.95 -13.76 -7.29
CA TYR A 40 -3.20 -12.33 -7.31
C TYR A 40 -4.44 -11.94 -6.49
N ARG A 41 -5.54 -12.67 -6.66
CA ARG A 41 -6.80 -12.44 -5.95
C ARG A 41 -6.64 -12.58 -4.43
N GLN A 42 -5.95 -13.63 -3.97
CA GLN A 42 -5.70 -13.84 -2.54
C GLN A 42 -4.84 -12.71 -1.95
N GLU A 43 -3.82 -12.27 -2.69
CA GLU A 43 -3.00 -11.14 -2.28
C GLU A 43 -3.78 -9.82 -2.26
N CYS A 44 -4.66 -9.60 -3.24
CA CYS A 44 -5.60 -8.47 -3.25
C CYS A 44 -6.45 -8.48 -1.98
N ILE A 45 -7.11 -9.61 -1.66
CA ILE A 45 -7.99 -9.72 -0.48
C ILE A 45 -7.19 -9.43 0.80
N ARG A 46 -5.99 -10.01 0.93
CA ARG A 46 -5.12 -9.80 2.09
C ARG A 46 -4.76 -8.32 2.26
N ARG A 47 -4.41 -7.63 1.16
CA ARG A 47 -4.08 -6.20 1.19
C ARG A 47 -5.28 -5.33 1.48
N SER A 48 -6.40 -5.55 0.80
CA SER A 48 -7.65 -4.82 0.98
C SER A 48 -8.14 -4.89 2.43
N ARG A 49 -8.10 -6.09 3.04
CA ARG A 49 -8.39 -6.27 4.46
C ARG A 49 -7.39 -5.55 5.36
N GLY A 50 -6.10 -5.61 5.02
CA GLY A 50 -5.04 -4.86 5.73
C GLY A 50 -5.21 -3.34 5.64
N GLN A 51 -5.96 -2.85 4.65
CA GLN A 51 -6.33 -1.44 4.48
C GLN A 51 -7.68 -1.09 5.15
N GLY A 52 -8.31 -2.03 5.85
CA GLY A 52 -9.53 -1.79 6.62
C GLY A 52 -10.83 -2.12 5.90
N LEU A 53 -10.79 -2.70 4.69
CA LEU A 53 -12.01 -3.17 4.02
C LEU A 53 -12.60 -4.39 4.74
N ALA A 54 -13.93 -4.39 4.88
CA ALA A 54 -14.67 -5.51 5.42
C ALA A 54 -14.44 -6.78 4.58
N PRO A 55 -14.50 -7.99 5.17
CA PRO A 55 -14.14 -9.22 4.46
C PRO A 55 -14.96 -9.49 3.18
N ASP A 56 -16.24 -9.18 3.20
CA ASP A 56 -17.17 -9.26 2.06
C ASP A 56 -16.80 -8.23 0.99
N VAL A 57 -16.67 -6.95 1.37
CA VAL A 57 -16.27 -5.86 0.46
C VAL A 57 -14.92 -6.15 -0.20
N ALA A 58 -13.95 -6.65 0.56
CA ALA A 58 -12.65 -7.04 0.04
C ALA A 58 -12.74 -8.21 -0.96
N ASN A 59 -13.63 -9.19 -0.70
CA ASN A 59 -13.86 -10.28 -1.64
C ASN A 59 -14.49 -9.76 -2.93
N ASP A 60 -15.53 -8.94 -2.85
CA ASP A 60 -16.25 -8.44 -4.02
C ASP A 60 -15.35 -7.54 -4.89
N LEU A 61 -14.60 -6.63 -4.27
CA LEU A 61 -13.61 -5.80 -4.95
C LEU A 61 -12.59 -6.65 -5.72
N CYS A 62 -12.00 -7.65 -5.05
CA CYS A 62 -10.95 -8.46 -5.65
C CYS A 62 -11.50 -9.46 -6.69
N ASN A 63 -12.73 -9.94 -6.53
CA ASN A 63 -13.44 -10.75 -7.52
C ASN A 63 -13.73 -9.94 -8.79
N CYS A 64 -14.29 -8.74 -8.64
CA CYS A 64 -14.54 -7.82 -9.74
C CYS A 64 -13.24 -7.53 -10.50
N THR A 65 -12.20 -7.16 -9.74
CA THR A 65 -10.89 -6.80 -10.31
C THR A 65 -10.31 -7.96 -11.12
N LEU A 66 -10.36 -9.18 -10.56
CA LEU A 66 -9.87 -10.37 -11.23
C LEU A 66 -10.64 -10.66 -12.53
N LYS A 67 -11.97 -10.58 -12.50
CA LYS A 67 -12.84 -10.81 -13.65
C LYS A 67 -12.52 -9.83 -14.79
N LYS A 68 -12.31 -8.54 -14.46
CA LYS A 68 -11.92 -7.53 -15.47
C LYS A 68 -10.53 -7.82 -16.05
N PHE A 69 -9.57 -8.30 -15.26
CA PHE A 69 -8.27 -8.70 -15.81
C PHE A 69 -8.34 -9.95 -16.68
N GLN A 70 -9.09 -10.97 -16.27
CA GLN A 70 -9.29 -12.21 -17.03
C GLN A 70 -9.97 -11.94 -18.38
N ALA A 71 -10.86 -10.94 -18.45
CA ALA A 71 -11.50 -10.54 -19.71
C ALA A 71 -10.55 -9.83 -20.68
N ARG A 72 -9.45 -9.24 -20.21
CA ARG A 72 -8.56 -8.38 -21.01
C ARG A 72 -7.20 -9.02 -21.31
N TYR A 73 -6.74 -9.93 -20.46
CA TYR A 73 -5.39 -10.44 -20.51
C TYR A 73 -5.36 -11.96 -20.36
N THR A 74 -4.52 -12.60 -21.17
CA THR A 74 -4.03 -13.94 -20.84
C THR A 74 -3.23 -13.90 -19.55
N LEU A 75 -3.06 -15.06 -18.89
CA LEU A 75 -2.24 -15.13 -17.67
C LEU A 75 -0.81 -14.61 -17.89
N ALA A 76 -0.20 -14.88 -19.05
CA ALA A 76 1.14 -14.40 -19.36
C ALA A 76 1.20 -12.87 -19.48
N GLN A 77 0.25 -12.25 -20.20
CA GLN A 77 0.14 -10.80 -20.33
C GLN A 77 -0.12 -10.13 -18.98
N PHE A 78 -1.03 -10.71 -18.19
CA PHE A 78 -1.33 -10.21 -16.86
C PHE A 78 -0.11 -10.26 -15.93
N ARG A 79 0.63 -11.38 -15.92
CA ARG A 79 1.88 -11.50 -15.17
C ARG A 79 2.90 -10.45 -15.59
N ALA A 80 3.07 -10.25 -16.89
CA ALA A 80 3.97 -9.22 -17.41
C ALA A 80 3.56 -7.82 -16.95
N LEU A 81 2.26 -7.50 -16.97
CA LEU A 81 1.73 -6.23 -16.49
C LEU A 81 2.00 -6.03 -14.99
N VAL A 82 1.74 -7.05 -14.16
CA VAL A 82 1.98 -7.03 -12.70
C VAL A 82 3.48 -6.92 -12.36
N GLN A 83 4.37 -7.53 -13.16
CA GLN A 83 5.80 -7.32 -12.97
C GLN A 83 6.21 -5.90 -13.38
N LYS A 84 5.72 -5.44 -14.53
CA LYS A 84 6.03 -4.12 -15.06
C LYS A 84 5.57 -3.01 -14.11
N SER A 85 4.44 -3.16 -13.43
CA SER A 85 3.92 -2.16 -12.48
C SER A 85 4.82 -1.91 -11.27
N LYS A 86 5.81 -2.76 -11.00
CA LYS A 86 6.76 -2.56 -9.89
C LYS A 86 7.71 -1.38 -10.15
N THR A 87 7.95 -1.05 -11.41
CA THR A 87 8.91 -0.01 -11.81
C THR A 87 8.34 0.97 -12.83
N ASP A 88 7.23 0.64 -13.50
CA ASP A 88 6.56 1.47 -14.50
C ASP A 88 5.23 2.01 -13.96
N LYS A 89 5.16 3.34 -13.84
CA LYS A 89 4.00 4.04 -13.31
C LYS A 89 2.76 3.89 -14.21
N THR A 90 2.93 3.76 -15.52
CA THR A 90 1.81 3.57 -16.45
C THR A 90 1.18 2.19 -16.26
N ALA A 91 2.00 1.16 -16.07
CA ALA A 91 1.52 -0.19 -15.74
C ALA A 91 0.85 -0.21 -14.35
N ALA A 92 1.41 0.49 -13.36
CA ALA A 92 0.80 0.63 -12.05
C ALA A 92 -0.57 1.32 -12.10
N ASN A 93 -0.67 2.44 -12.83
CA ASN A 93 -1.92 3.16 -13.04
C ASN A 93 -2.94 2.28 -13.77
N SER A 94 -2.51 1.50 -14.78
CA SER A 94 -3.42 0.59 -15.49
C SER A 94 -4.03 -0.47 -14.58
N LEU A 95 -3.26 -0.98 -13.61
CA LEU A 95 -3.79 -1.90 -12.60
C LEU A 95 -4.70 -1.18 -11.60
N ALA A 96 -4.29 0.01 -11.13
CA ALA A 96 -5.04 0.80 -10.16
C ALA A 96 -6.42 1.21 -10.70
N SER A 97 -6.50 1.70 -11.94
CA SER A 97 -7.77 2.13 -12.55
C SER A 97 -8.79 1.00 -12.68
N VAL A 98 -8.36 -0.26 -12.81
CA VAL A 98 -9.27 -1.42 -12.78
C VAL A 98 -9.81 -1.64 -11.36
N GLY A 99 -8.93 -1.52 -10.35
CA GLY A 99 -9.33 -1.62 -8.95
C GLY A 99 -10.27 -0.49 -8.51
N GLU A 100 -9.99 0.75 -8.92
CA GLU A 100 -10.84 1.92 -8.67
C GLU A 100 -12.23 1.75 -9.30
N ALA A 101 -12.31 1.35 -10.58
CA ALA A 101 -13.59 1.08 -11.22
C ALA A 101 -14.40 -0.02 -10.50
N CYS A 102 -13.73 -1.06 -10.02
CA CYS A 102 -14.39 -2.10 -9.22
C CYS A 102 -14.80 -1.62 -7.82
N PHE A 103 -14.04 -0.71 -7.24
CA PHE A 103 -14.38 -0.13 -5.94
C PHE A 103 -15.64 0.74 -6.06
N ASP A 104 -15.75 1.52 -7.13
CA ASP A 104 -16.95 2.30 -7.43
C ASP A 104 -18.17 1.37 -7.65
N GLU A 105 -18.01 0.27 -8.40
CA GLU A 105 -19.08 -0.72 -8.59
C GLU A 105 -19.55 -1.32 -7.25
N VAL A 106 -18.63 -1.71 -6.36
CA VAL A 106 -18.98 -2.30 -5.06
C VAL A 106 -19.66 -1.29 -4.12
N LEU A 107 -19.31 -0.01 -4.21
CA LEU A 107 -19.88 1.04 -3.34
C LEU A 107 -21.21 1.59 -3.84
N TYR A 108 -21.44 1.64 -5.15
CA TYR A 108 -22.58 2.33 -5.74
C TYR A 108 -23.57 1.43 -6.46
N GLU A 109 -23.20 0.18 -6.79
CA GLU A 109 -24.08 -0.76 -7.52
C GLU A 109 -24.52 -1.96 -6.68
N ASN A 110 -24.47 -1.85 -5.34
CA ASN A 110 -25.04 -2.83 -4.40
C ASN A 110 -26.44 -2.45 -3.92
#